data_AF-A0A914RYS7-F1
#
_entry.id   AF-A0A914RYS7-F1
#
_cell.length_a   1.000
_cell.length_b   1.000
_cell.length_c   1.000
_cell.angle_alpha   90.00
_cell.angle_beta   90.00
_cell.angle_gamma   90.00
#
_symmetry.space_group_name_H-M   'P 1'
#
loop_
_entity.id
_entity.type
_entity.pdbx_description
1 polymer ?
#
loop_
_entity_poly.entity_id
_entity_poly.type
_entity_poly.pdbx_seq_one_letter_code
_entity_poly.pdbx_strand_id
1 'polypeptide(L)'
;MGMARHLLRIGQIKDTEHLVFLQPTLHVNLNHPVISALVKLHKSDPKLAQMVVEQIYDNALVTSGLMKDSSQMIERINRLLSELLKPAKSAILTP
;
A
#
# COMPACT_ATOMS: atom_id res chain seq x y z
N MET A 1 -2.50 9.62 -19.80
CA MET A 1 -2.48 8.41 -18.94
C MET A 1 -2.51 7.06 -19.69
N GLY A 2 -2.98 6.97 -20.96
CA GLY A 2 -3.04 5.68 -21.68
C GLY A 2 -1.70 5.10 -22.16
N MET A 3 -0.74 5.96 -22.52
CA MET A 3 0.56 5.54 -23.07
C MET A 3 1.40 4.72 -22.07
N ALA A 4 1.42 5.10 -20.78
CA ALA A 4 2.16 4.37 -19.76
C ALA A 4 1.70 2.91 -19.62
N ARG A 5 0.38 2.68 -19.56
CA ARG A 5 -0.19 1.33 -19.51
C ARG A 5 0.10 0.52 -20.77
N HIS A 6 -0.02 1.15 -21.94
CA HIS A 6 0.31 0.51 -23.20
C HIS A 6 1.79 0.10 -23.25
N LEU A 7 2.69 0.94 -22.75
CA LEU A 7 4.13 0.72 -22.70
C LEU A 7 4.51 -0.45 -21.77
N LEU A 8 3.86 -0.56 -20.59
CA LEU A 8 4.05 -1.73 -19.71
C LEU A 8 3.62 -3.05 -20.37
N ARG A 9 2.56 -3.01 -21.19
CA ARG A 9 2.01 -4.19 -21.86
C ARG A 9 2.90 -4.71 -22.98
N ILE A 10 3.58 -3.82 -23.72
CA ILE A 10 4.46 -4.22 -24.83
C ILE A 10 5.81 -4.80 -24.38
N GLY A 11 6.06 -4.93 -23.08
CA GLY A 11 7.19 -5.69 -22.53
C GLY A 11 8.56 -5.05 -22.74
N GLN A 12 8.65 -3.82 -23.25
CA GLN A 12 9.93 -3.17 -23.53
C GLN A 12 10.70 -2.67 -22.28
N ILE A 13 10.09 -2.78 -21.09
CA ILE A 13 10.72 -2.41 -19.82
C ILE A 13 10.65 -3.58 -18.84
N LYS A 14 11.80 -3.93 -18.26
CA LYS A 14 11.94 -4.92 -17.18
C LYS A 14 11.06 -4.53 -15.98
N ASP A 15 10.47 -5.52 -15.33
CA ASP A 15 9.43 -5.37 -14.30
C ASP A 15 9.84 -4.56 -13.06
N THR A 16 11.14 -4.34 -12.85
CA THR A 16 11.66 -3.60 -11.70
C THR A 16 11.92 -2.12 -12.03
N GLU A 17 12.03 -1.75 -13.31
CA GLU A 17 12.55 -0.44 -13.74
C GLU A 17 11.45 0.49 -14.27
N HIS A 18 10.22 -0.02 -14.44
CA HIS A 18 9.16 0.75 -15.06
C HIS A 18 8.65 1.89 -14.21
N LEU A 19 8.60 1.74 -12.88
CA LEU A 19 8.20 2.85 -12.00
C LEU A 19 9.27 3.96 -11.98
N VAL A 20 10.54 3.59 -12.06
CA VAL A 20 11.66 4.55 -12.17
C VAL A 20 11.57 5.32 -13.48
N PHE A 21 11.23 4.65 -14.57
CA PHE A 21 11.03 5.28 -15.87
C PHE A 21 9.78 6.18 -15.91
N LEU A 22 8.66 5.72 -15.34
CA LEU A 22 7.38 6.41 -15.40
C LEU A 22 7.26 7.57 -14.40
N GLN A 23 8.06 7.58 -13.34
CA GLN A 23 8.08 8.58 -12.27
C GLN A 23 6.66 9.00 -11.82
N PRO A 24 5.80 8.05 -11.41
CA PRO A 24 4.42 8.36 -11.09
C PRO A 24 4.32 9.23 -9.84
N THR A 25 3.43 10.22 -9.88
CA THR A 25 3.10 11.06 -8.72
C THR A 25 1.90 10.49 -7.97
N LEU A 26 2.09 10.11 -6.71
CA LEU A 26 0.98 9.72 -5.83
C LEU A 26 0.22 10.96 -5.38
N HIS A 27 -1.06 11.04 -5.73
CA HIS A 27 -1.97 12.08 -5.25
C HIS A 27 -2.82 11.53 -4.12
N VAL A 28 -2.88 12.25 -3.00
CA VAL A 28 -3.58 11.81 -1.79
C VAL A 28 -4.70 12.79 -1.45
N ASN A 29 -5.90 12.26 -1.16
CA ASN A 29 -7.02 13.05 -0.67
C ASN A 29 -7.01 13.09 0.87
N LEU A 30 -6.65 14.25 1.43
CA LEU A 30 -6.58 14.45 2.89
C LEU A 30 -7.94 14.36 3.60
N ASN A 31 -9.05 14.60 2.88
CA ASN A 31 -10.40 14.47 3.42
C ASN A 31 -10.91 13.03 3.43
N HIS A 32 -10.16 12.09 2.83
CA HIS A 32 -10.58 10.70 2.79
C HIS A 32 -10.44 10.06 4.19
N PRO A 33 -11.46 9.34 4.70
CA PRO A 33 -11.45 8.77 6.05
C PRO A 33 -10.22 7.90 6.34
N VAL A 34 -9.77 7.10 5.36
CA VAL A 34 -8.56 6.26 5.50
C VAL A 34 -7.29 7.09 5.68
N ILE A 35 -7.15 8.22 4.97
CA ILE A 35 -5.96 9.07 5.08
C ILE A 35 -5.95 9.82 6.41
N SER A 36 -7.11 10.33 6.83
CA SER A 36 -7.26 10.94 8.15
C SER A 36 -6.94 9.95 9.28
N ALA A 37 -7.43 8.71 9.18
CA ALA A 37 -7.11 7.64 10.11
C ALA A 37 -5.60 7.28 10.10
N LEU A 38 -4.98 7.23 8.92
CA LEU A 38 -3.55 6.97 8.76
C LEU A 38 -2.70 8.03 9.48
N VAL A 39 -3.05 9.32 9.39
CA VAL A 39 -2.32 10.40 10.09
C VAL A 39 -2.38 10.23 11.60
N LYS A 40 -3.51 9.78 12.15
CA LYS A 40 -3.64 9.46 13.58
C LYS A 40 -2.85 8.21 13.95
N LEU A 41 -2.97 7.16 13.14
CA LEU A 41 -2.28 5.89 13.31
C LEU A 41 -0.76 6.07 13.29
N HIS A 42 -0.23 6.94 12.43
CA HIS A 42 1.20 7.25 12.39
C HIS A 42 1.75 7.76 13.73
N LYS A 43 0.92 8.43 14.54
CA LYS A 43 1.32 8.92 15.87
C LYS A 43 1.26 7.82 16.94
N SER A 44 0.32 6.88 16.84
CA SER A 44 0.11 5.84 17.87
C SER A 44 0.90 4.56 17.58
N ASP A 45 0.96 4.15 16.32
CA ASP A 45 1.65 2.96 15.85
C ASP A 45 2.28 3.24 14.47
N PRO A 46 3.50 3.80 14.45
CA PRO A 46 4.21 4.11 13.21
C PRO A 46 4.43 2.90 12.31
N LYS A 47 4.58 1.70 12.91
CA LYS A 47 4.85 0.46 12.17
C LYS A 47 3.61 0.00 11.43
N LEU A 48 2.45 -0.02 12.09
CA LEU A 48 1.18 -0.33 11.44
C LEU A 48 0.82 0.74 10.39
N ALA A 49 1.08 2.02 10.67
CA ALA A 49 0.89 3.10 9.70
C ALA A 49 1.72 2.90 8.43
N GLN A 50 2.98 2.43 8.56
CA GLN A 50 3.83 2.10 7.42
C GLN A 50 3.18 1.00 6.55
N MET A 51 2.72 -0.09 7.17
CA MET A 51 2.06 -1.18 6.44
C MET A 51 0.79 -0.70 5.72
N VAL A 52 0.03 0.20 6.34
CA VAL A 52 -1.18 0.78 5.74
C VAL A 52 -0.85 1.69 4.56
N VAL A 53 0.18 2.55 4.66
CA VAL A 53 0.54 3.46 3.55
C VAL A 53 1.12 2.69 2.36
N GLU A 54 1.92 1.64 2.61
CA GLU A 54 2.40 0.72 1.56
C GLU A 54 1.21 0.09 0.81
N GLN A 55 0.20 -0.38 1.54
CA GLN A 55 -1.00 -0.94 0.91
C GLN A 55 -1.82 0.09 0.12
N ILE A 56 -1.92 1.33 0.60
CA ILE A 56 -2.59 2.42 -0.13
C ILE A 56 -1.86 2.73 -1.44
N TYR A 57 -0.53 2.75 -1.41
CA TYR A 57 0.30 2.93 -2.59
C TYR A 57 0.11 1.80 -3.60
N ASP A 58 0.11 0.55 -3.13
CA ASP A 58 -0.16 -0.62 -3.96
C ASP A 58 -1.54 -0.55 -4.62
N ASN A 59 -2.58 -0.15 -3.87
CA ASN A 59 -3.92 0.05 -4.40
C ASN A 59 -3.95 1.13 -5.50
N ALA A 60 -3.18 2.22 -5.34
CA ALA A 60 -3.04 3.25 -6.37
C ALA A 60 -2.32 2.72 -7.63
N LEU A 61 -1.29 1.87 -7.47
CA LEU A 61 -0.62 1.23 -8.60
C LEU A 61 -1.51 0.24 -9.35
N VAL A 62 -2.30 -0.56 -8.62
CA VAL A 62 -3.27 -1.50 -9.21
C VAL A 62 -4.34 -0.73 -10.00
N THR A 63 -4.98 0.26 -9.37
CA THR A 63 -6.05 1.04 -10.00
C THR A 63 -5.58 1.89 -11.19
N SER A 64 -4.32 2.36 -11.17
CA SER A 64 -3.71 3.07 -12.30
C SER A 64 -3.25 2.14 -13.44
N GLY A 65 -3.22 0.82 -13.20
CA GLY A 65 -2.72 -0.18 -14.14
C GLY A 65 -1.20 -0.16 -14.29
N LEU A 66 -0.49 0.30 -13.26
CA LEU A 66 0.97 0.39 -13.20
C LEU A 66 1.62 -0.76 -12.44
N MET A 67 0.82 -1.59 -11.75
CA MET A 67 1.27 -2.84 -11.14
C MET A 67 1.22 -3.98 -12.16
N LYS A 68 2.37 -4.62 -12.41
CA LYS A 68 2.47 -5.78 -13.31
C LYS A 68 2.27 -7.12 -12.59
N ASP A 69 2.93 -7.32 -11.45
CA ASP A 69 2.79 -8.53 -10.63
C ASP A 69 2.24 -8.17 -9.25
N SER A 70 1.03 -8.65 -8.97
CA SER A 70 0.35 -8.45 -7.68
C SER A 70 0.71 -9.51 -6.63
N SER A 71 1.47 -10.55 -6.98
CA SER A 71 1.77 -11.67 -6.08
C SER A 71 2.51 -11.20 -4.82
N GLN A 72 3.44 -10.25 -4.97
CA GLN A 72 4.16 -9.66 -3.83
C GLN A 72 3.26 -8.79 -2.93
N MET A 73 2.22 -8.17 -3.50
CA MET A 73 1.24 -7.39 -2.72
C MET A 73 0.42 -8.30 -1.80
N ILE A 74 0.07 -9.52 -2.25
CA ILE A 74 -0.73 -10.46 -1.45
C ILE A 74 -0.03 -10.81 -0.13
N GLU A 75 1.29 -11.00 -0.14
CA GLU A 75 2.06 -11.25 1.06
C GLU A 75 1.97 -10.07 2.05
N ARG A 76 2.09 -8.83 1.56
CA ARG A 76 1.95 -7.62 2.39
C ARG A 76 0.54 -7.48 2.97
N ILE A 77 -0.50 -7.74 2.17
CA ILE A 77 -1.89 -7.76 2.63
C ILE A 77 -2.04 -8.77 3.77
N ASN A 78 -1.55 -9.99 3.60
CA ASN A 78 -1.66 -11.03 4.63
C ASN A 78 -0.93 -10.65 5.92
N ARG A 79 0.25 -10.02 5.81
CA ARG A 79 0.98 -9.49 6.98
C ARG A 79 0.20 -8.37 7.68
N LEU A 80 -0.36 -7.41 6.92
CA LEU A 80 -1.18 -6.33 7.47
C LEU A 80 -2.43 -6.89 8.18
N LEU A 81 -3.15 -7.83 7.55
CA LEU A 81 -4.31 -8.48 8.15
C LEU A 81 -3.93 -9.25 9.42
N SER A 82 -2.79 -9.95 9.41
CA SER A 82 -2.30 -10.66 10.59
C SER A 82 -2.00 -9.71 11.75
N GLU A 83 -1.40 -8.55 11.49
CA GLU A 83 -1.13 -7.53 12.51
C GLU A 83 -2.43 -6.92 13.07
N LEU A 84 -3.42 -6.66 12.21
CA LEU A 84 -4.73 -6.14 12.62
C LEU A 84 -5.56 -7.14 13.44
N LEU A 85 -5.38 -8.43 13.19
CA LEU A 85 -6.09 -9.51 13.88
C LEU A 85 -5.39 -9.99 15.16
N LYS A 86 -4.23 -9.43 15.52
CA LYS A 86 -3.57 -9.78 16.79
C LYS A 86 -4.51 -9.45 17.95
N PRO A 87 -4.72 -10.37 18.90
CA PRO A 87 -5.52 -10.09 20.07
C PRO A 87 -4.92 -8.91 20.82
N ALA A 88 -5.75 -7.97 21.24
CA ALA A 88 -5.34 -6.91 22.16
C ALA A 88 -4.69 -7.60 23.37
N LYS A 89 -3.49 -7.14 23.78
CA LYS A 89 -2.87 -7.63 25.03
C LYS A 89 -3.91 -7.43 26.14
N SER A 90 -4.52 -8.52 26.60
CA SER A 90 -5.48 -8.50 27.68
C SER A 90 -4.77 -7.97 28.92
N ALA A 91 -5.05 -6.73 29.30
CA ALA A 91 -4.56 -6.10 30.52
C ALA A 91 -5.45 -6.48 31.74
N ILE A 92 -6.04 -7.67 31.73
CA ILE A 92 -6.88 -8.18 32.81
C ILE A 92 -6.41 -9.57 33.16
N LEU A 93 -5.30 -9.67 33.89
CA LEU A 93 -4.96 -10.83 34.71
C LEU A 93 -4.04 -10.36 35.85
N THR A 94 -4.67 -9.82 36.88
CA THR A 94 -4.13 -9.82 38.25
C THR A 94 -5.32 -10.04 39.17
N PRO A 95 -5.43 -11.20 39.85
CA PRO A 95 -6.09 -11.26 41.14
C PRO A 95 -5.26 -10.50 42.20
#